data_AF-A0A1G1P0M0-F1
#
_entry.id   AF-A0A1G1P0M0-F1
#
_cell.length_a   1.000
_cell.length_b   1.000
_cell.length_c   1.000
_cell.angle_alpha   90.00
_cell.angle_beta   90.00
_cell.angle_gamma   90.00
#
_symmetry.space_group_name_H-M   'P 1'
#
loop_
_entity.id
_entity.type
_entity.pdbx_description
1 polymer ?
#
loop_
_entity_poly.entity_id
_entity_poly.type
_entity_poly.pdbx_seq_one_letter_code
_entity_poly.pdbx_strand_id
1 'polypeptide(L)'
;MKTPAANGYAALVKHIRRELQELDFIIKRRTAESYWQIGKFIHTHLLASRQRAEHGSAFYERLAGDVDRDATILSRTVQFYRAYPILAERQEIFGTDTNLRGQ
;
A
#
# COMPACT_ATOMS: atom_id res chain seq x y z
N MET A 1 -17.61 -47.07 -12.59
CA MET A 1 -18.48 -45.90 -12.85
C MET A 1 -18.09 -44.79 -11.87
N LYS A 2 -17.49 -43.68 -12.34
CA LYS A 2 -17.12 -42.53 -11.48
C LYS A 2 -18.34 -41.63 -11.31
N THR A 3 -18.79 -41.44 -10.08
CA THR A 3 -20.01 -40.71 -9.73
C THR A 3 -19.90 -39.24 -10.14
N PRO A 4 -20.77 -38.71 -11.02
CA PRO A 4 -20.67 -37.35 -11.56
C PRO A 4 -20.78 -36.24 -10.50
N ALA A 5 -21.42 -36.52 -9.35
CA ALA A 5 -21.54 -35.59 -8.23
C ALA A 5 -20.19 -35.23 -7.56
N ALA A 6 -19.24 -36.18 -7.50
CA ALA A 6 -17.93 -35.93 -6.89
C ALA A 6 -17.08 -34.97 -7.75
N ASN A 7 -17.23 -35.04 -9.08
CA ASN A 7 -16.56 -34.13 -10.01
C ASN A 7 -17.15 -32.71 -9.95
N GLY A 8 -18.48 -32.59 -9.81
CA GLY A 8 -19.16 -31.29 -9.65
C GLY A 8 -18.80 -30.58 -8.35
N TYR A 9 -18.77 -31.31 -7.22
CA TYR A 9 -18.37 -30.75 -5.94
C TYR A 9 -16.89 -30.36 -5.91
N ALA A 10 -15.99 -31.19 -6.46
CA ALA A 10 -14.58 -30.84 -6.57
C ALA A 10 -14.34 -29.58 -7.44
N ALA A 11 -15.10 -29.43 -8.53
CA ALA A 11 -15.06 -28.22 -9.35
C ALA A 11 -15.55 -26.99 -8.58
N LEU A 12 -16.64 -27.11 -7.82
CA LEU A 12 -17.14 -26.05 -6.93
C LEU A 12 -16.09 -25.65 -5.89
N VAL A 13 -15.47 -26.61 -5.21
CA VAL A 13 -14.41 -26.33 -4.22
C VAL A 13 -13.23 -25.62 -4.87
N LYS A 14 -12.81 -26.04 -6.06
CA LYS A 14 -11.72 -25.37 -6.80
C LYS A 14 -12.08 -23.94 -7.16
N HIS A 15 -13.31 -23.69 -7.59
CA HIS A 15 -13.78 -22.35 -7.93
C HIS A 15 -13.80 -21.45 -6.69
N ILE A 16 -14.42 -21.88 -5.59
CA ILE A 16 -14.48 -21.11 -4.33
C ILE A 16 -13.07 -20.80 -3.82
N ARG A 17 -12.15 -21.77 -3.85
CA ARG A 17 -10.75 -21.53 -3.43
C ARG A 17 -10.08 -20.46 -4.27
N ARG A 18 -10.32 -20.44 -5.58
CA ARG A 18 -9.78 -19.41 -6.47
C ARG A 18 -10.33 -18.03 -6.12
N GLU A 19 -11.64 -17.91 -5.94
CA GLU A 19 -12.28 -16.64 -5.55
C GLU A 19 -11.72 -16.12 -4.21
N LEU A 20 -11.56 -17.00 -3.22
CA LEU A 20 -10.97 -16.62 -1.93
C LEU A 20 -9.51 -16.19 -2.05
N GLN A 21 -8.71 -16.88 -2.88
CA GLN A 21 -7.32 -16.51 -3.12
C GLN A 21 -7.18 -15.16 -3.83
N GLU A 22 -8.05 -14.89 -4.79
CA GLU A 22 -8.09 -13.62 -5.51
C GLU A 22 -8.51 -12.47 -4.59
N LEU A 23 -9.54 -12.68 -3.78
CA LEU A 23 -9.95 -11.73 -2.75
C LEU A 23 -8.82 -11.42 -1.77
N ASP A 24 -8.16 -12.46 -1.26
CA ASP A 24 -7.03 -12.34 -0.34
C ASP A 24 -5.89 -11.52 -0.97
N PHE A 25 -5.59 -11.77 -2.24
CA PHE A 25 -4.55 -11.05 -2.97
C PHE A 25 -4.92 -9.57 -3.12
N ILE A 26 -6.17 -9.27 -3.53
CA ILE A 26 -6.65 -7.89 -3.71
C ILE A 26 -6.61 -7.13 -2.39
N ILE A 27 -7.11 -7.72 -1.30
CA ILE A 27 -7.11 -7.09 0.03
C ILE A 27 -5.68 -6.82 0.47
N LYS A 28 -4.80 -7.84 0.47
CA LYS A 28 -3.41 -7.69 0.92
C LYS A 28 -2.66 -6.64 0.11
N ARG A 29 -2.81 -6.65 -1.21
CA ARG A 29 -2.20 -5.66 -2.10
C ARG A 29 -2.69 -4.25 -1.78
N ARG A 30 -4.01 -4.04 -1.72
CA ARG A 30 -4.59 -2.72 -1.46
C ARG A 30 -4.22 -2.20 -0.06
N THR A 31 -4.17 -3.09 0.93
CA THR A 31 -3.72 -2.77 2.29
C THR A 31 -2.25 -2.35 2.29
N ALA A 32 -1.37 -3.11 1.62
CA ALA A 32 0.04 -2.77 1.50
C ALA A 32 0.25 -1.43 0.80
N GLU A 33 -0.40 -1.21 -0.34
CA GLU A 33 -0.36 0.07 -1.09
C GLU A 33 -0.85 1.23 -0.22
N SER A 34 -1.95 1.05 0.53
CA SER A 34 -2.51 2.10 1.38
C SER A 34 -1.57 2.48 2.52
N TYR A 35 -1.00 1.50 3.24
CA TYR A 35 0.00 1.77 4.26
C TYR A 35 1.24 2.44 3.64
N TRP A 36 1.72 1.96 2.50
CA TRP A 36 2.84 2.60 1.82
C TRP A 36 2.59 4.09 1.53
N GLN A 37 1.40 4.45 1.03
CA GLN A 37 1.04 5.85 0.77
C GLN A 37 0.94 6.68 2.05
N ILE A 38 0.33 6.15 3.12
CA ILE A 38 0.28 6.83 4.42
C ILE A 38 1.69 7.13 4.92
N GLY A 39 2.62 6.16 4.79
CA GLY A 39 4.01 6.32 5.16
C GLY A 39 4.72 7.41 4.36
N LYS A 40 4.45 7.47 3.04
CA LYS A 40 4.91 8.55 2.15
C LYS A 40 4.40 9.91 2.63
N PHE A 41 3.10 10.04 2.90
CA PHE A 41 2.50 11.31 3.34
C PHE A 41 3.12 11.82 4.64
N ILE A 42 3.23 10.95 5.64
CA ILE A 42 3.85 11.31 6.93
C ILE A 42 5.31 11.69 6.73
N HIS A 43 6.07 10.89 5.97
CA HIS A 43 7.50 11.15 5.72
C HIS A 43 7.72 12.49 5.03
N THR A 44 6.97 12.79 3.96
CA THR A 44 7.07 14.06 3.24
C THR A 44 6.72 15.25 4.14
N HIS A 45 5.69 15.12 4.99
CA HIS A 45 5.31 16.17 5.92
C HIS A 45 6.42 16.45 6.95
N LEU A 46 7.04 15.40 7.51
CA LEU A 46 8.16 15.54 8.45
C LEU A 46 9.41 16.15 7.80
N LEU A 47 9.66 15.87 6.52
CA LEU A 47 10.75 16.51 5.78
C LEU A 47 10.50 18.02 5.59
N ALA A 48 9.27 18.40 5.26
CA ALA A 48 8.88 19.79 5.02
C ALA A 48 8.89 20.63 6.31
N SER A 49 8.53 20.06 7.46
CA SER A 49 8.31 20.81 8.70
C SER A 49 9.57 21.10 9.53
N ARG A 50 10.78 20.72 9.09
CA ARG A 50 12.04 20.75 9.90
C ARG A 50 11.92 20.09 11.29
N GLN A 51 10.81 19.42 11.63
CA GLN A 51 10.56 18.74 12.92
C GLN A 51 11.39 17.46 13.13
N ARG A 52 12.38 17.21 12.26
CA ARG A 52 13.09 15.94 12.15
C ARG A 52 13.88 15.51 13.40
N ALA A 53 14.23 16.43 14.30
CA ALA A 53 15.27 16.15 15.29
C ALA A 53 14.79 15.95 16.74
N GLU A 54 13.67 16.55 17.16
CA GLU A 54 13.39 16.60 18.61
C GLU A 54 12.04 16.03 19.06
N HIS A 55 11.03 15.86 18.19
CA HIS A 55 9.66 15.54 18.63
C HIS A 55 9.01 14.35 17.89
N GLY A 56 9.81 13.40 17.41
CA GLY A 56 9.31 12.25 16.65
C GLY A 56 8.24 11.44 17.41
N SER A 57 8.47 11.14 18.69
CA SER A 57 7.51 10.37 19.51
C SER A 57 6.21 11.13 19.75
N ALA A 58 6.28 12.38 20.20
CA ALA A 58 5.11 13.23 20.45
C ALA A 58 4.28 13.48 19.18
N PHE A 59 4.93 13.58 18.01
CA PHE A 59 4.25 13.67 16.72
C PHE A 59 3.40 12.43 16.46
N TYR A 60 3.96 11.23 16.60
CA TYR A 60 3.22 9.99 16.35
C TYR A 60 2.12 9.75 17.38
N GLU A 61 2.33 10.12 18.65
CA GLU A 61 1.29 10.02 19.69
C GLU A 61 0.10 10.94 19.41
N ARG A 62 0.36 12.19 19.01
CA ARG A 62 -0.72 13.11 18.63
C ARG A 62 -1.45 12.62 17.38
N LEU A 63 -0.71 12.26 16.34
CA LEU A 63 -1.29 11.78 15.08
C LEU A 63 -2.11 10.50 15.32
N ALA A 64 -1.63 9.62 16.20
CA ALA A 64 -2.35 8.42 16.63
C ALA A 64 -3.72 8.75 17.24
N GLY A 65 -3.79 9.72 18.14
CA GLY A 65 -5.04 10.19 18.72
C GLY A 65 -5.98 10.81 17.67
N ASP A 66 -5.44 11.60 16.76
CA ASP A 66 -6.23 12.30 15.73
C ASP A 66 -6.84 11.34 14.69
N VAL A 67 -6.18 10.21 14.39
CA VAL A 67 -6.62 9.25 13.36
C VAL A 67 -7.13 7.92 13.91
N ASP A 68 -7.30 7.82 15.23
CA ASP A 68 -7.72 6.61 15.95
C ASP A 68 -6.90 5.37 15.54
N ARG A 69 -5.56 5.51 15.57
CA ARG A 69 -4.61 4.45 15.23
C ARG A 69 -3.45 4.42 16.18
N ASP A 70 -2.83 3.26 16.32
CA ASP A 70 -1.66 3.10 17.17
C ASP A 70 -0.43 3.83 16.60
N ALA A 71 0.29 4.57 17.44
CA ALA A 71 1.50 5.31 17.07
C ALA A 71 2.59 4.40 16.47
N THR A 72 2.69 3.16 16.95
CA THR A 72 3.60 2.14 16.42
C THR A 72 3.22 1.75 14.99
N ILE A 73 1.92 1.63 14.69
CA ILE A 73 1.46 1.35 13.32
C ILE A 73 1.87 2.48 12.39
N LEU A 74 1.66 3.75 12.79
CA LEU A 74 2.05 4.91 12.00
C LEU A 74 3.58 4.97 11.78
N SER A 75 4.37 4.72 12.82
CA SER A 75 5.83 4.64 12.71
C SER A 75 6.29 3.52 11.78
N ARG A 76 5.73 2.31 11.91
CA ARG A 76 6.02 1.16 11.03
C ARG A 76 5.65 1.44 9.58
N THR A 77 4.55 2.16 9.36
CA THR A 77 4.09 2.57 8.05
C THR A 77 5.11 3.49 7.36
N VAL A 78 5.70 4.44 8.10
CA VAL A 78 6.81 5.28 7.61
C VAL A 78 8.07 4.47 7.35
N GLN A 79 8.42 3.52 8.24
CA GLN A 79 9.54 2.61 8.01
C GLN A 79 9.34 1.77 6.74
N PHE A 80 8.12 1.28 6.51
CA PHE A 80 7.77 0.53 5.30
C PHE A 80 7.96 1.36 4.03
N TYR A 81 7.48 2.60 4.01
CA TYR A 81 7.76 3.52 2.89
C TYR A 81 9.26 3.73 2.66
N ARG A 82 10.03 3.98 3.74
CA ARG A 82 11.48 4.22 3.66
C ARG A 82 12.27 3.01 3.18
N ALA A 83 11.85 1.80 3.56
CA ALA A 83 12.50 0.55 3.15
C ALA A 83 12.22 0.20 1.68
N TYR A 84 11.12 0.71 1.12
CA TYR A 84 10.64 0.35 -0.21
C TYR A 84 10.19 1.58 -0.99
N PRO A 85 11.09 2.43 -1.53
CA PRO A 85 10.70 3.63 -2.30
C PRO A 85 10.15 3.32 -3.72
N ILE A 86 9.28 2.30 -3.84
CA ILE A 86 8.84 1.63 -5.07
C ILE A 86 8.07 2.56 -6.05
N LEU A 87 7.62 3.74 -5.60
CA LEU A 87 6.66 4.59 -6.32
C LEU A 87 7.09 6.05 -6.50
N ALA A 88 8.31 6.44 -6.07
CA ALA A 88 8.80 7.80 -6.29
C ALA A 88 9.40 7.98 -7.71
N GLU A 89 10.09 6.98 -8.25
CA GLU A 89 10.81 7.10 -9.53
C GLU A 89 9.96 6.84 -10.78
N ARG A 90 8.80 6.19 -10.66
CA ARG A 90 7.99 5.83 -11.85
C ARG A 90 7.12 6.98 -12.38
N GLN A 91 6.93 8.07 -11.63
CA GLN A 91 6.06 9.18 -12.06
C GLN A 91 6.78 10.34 -12.77
N GLU A 92 8.11 10.37 -12.83
CA GLU A 92 8.84 11.48 -13.48
C GLU A 92 9.26 11.22 -14.93
N ILE A 93 9.02 10.02 -15.49
CA ILE A 93 9.54 9.64 -16.83
C ILE A 93 8.48 9.62 -17.96
N PHE A 94 7.24 10.07 -17.71
CA PHE A 94 6.21 10.18 -18.76
C PHE A 94 5.53 11.54 -18.69
N GLY A 95 6.22 12.60 -19.11
CA GLY A 95 5.65 13.94 -19.09
C GLY A 95 6.43 15.06 -19.78
N THR A 96 7.48 14.79 -20.56
CA THR A 96 8.09 15.79 -21.45
C THR A 96 8.67 15.09 -22.67
N ASP A 97 7.82 14.72 -23.63
CA ASP A 97 8.24 14.56 -25.03
C ASP A 97 7.01 14.37 -25.93
N THR A 98 6.26 15.44 -26.15
CA THR A 98 5.43 15.53 -27.37
C THR A 98 5.26 16.98 -27.78
N ASN A 99 6.36 17.65 -28.14
CA ASN A 99 6.23 18.81 -29.03
C ASN A 99 7.49 19.07 -29.85
N LEU A 100 7.83 18.18 -30.79
CA LEU A 100 8.65 18.53 -31.96
C LEU A 100 8.35 17.56 -33.12
N ARG A 101 7.34 17.90 -33.94
CA ARG A 101 7.30 17.57 -35.38
C ARG A 101 6.16 18.32 -36.05
N GLY A 102 6.52 19.28 -36.90
CA GLY A 102 5.58 20.04 -37.71
C GLY A 102 6.13 21.38 -38.18
N GLN A 103 7.34 21.40 -38.73
CA GLN A 103 7.71 22.32 -39.81
C GLN A 103 8.06 21.47 -41.02
#